data_AF-A0A8J8ERE5-F1
#
_entry.id   AF-A0A8J8ERE5-F1
#
_cell.length_a   1.000
_cell.length_b   1.000
_cell.length_c   1.000
_cell.angle_alpha   90.00
_cell.angle_beta   90.00
_cell.angle_gamma   90.00
#
_symmetry.space_group_name_H-M   'P 1'
#
loop_
_entity.id
_entity.type
_entity.pdbx_description
1 polymer ?
#
loop_
_entity_poly.entity_id
_entity_poly.type
_entity_poly.pdbx_seq_one_letter_code
_entity_poly.pdbx_strand_id
1 'polypeptide(L)'
;MAIMALAAVSSIQFFKGRKLNLQIMQHYLRSIEDVVKPEDKDYVWLGGYIGFRAYYKVNRDNIRKFEYTLTLLPRQSILYFPIALLTSRHDKLYIVIKPESKIKREAHLIQKGYYHIKPKIEDEELLQKEIVEI
;
A
#
# COMPACT_ATOMS: atom_id res chain seq x y z
N MET A 1 -17.40 -34.29 12.09
CA MET A 1 -15.97 -34.46 11.77
C MET A 1 -15.45 -33.44 10.76
N ALA A 2 -16.05 -33.29 9.57
CA ALA A 2 -15.58 -32.37 8.53
C ALA A 2 -15.43 -30.89 8.97
N ILE A 3 -16.40 -30.37 9.73
CA ILE A 3 -16.36 -28.99 10.25
C ILE A 3 -15.18 -28.78 11.20
N MET A 4 -14.88 -29.76 12.06
CA MET A 4 -13.73 -29.68 12.98
C MET A 4 -12.41 -29.70 12.23
N ALA A 5 -12.28 -30.54 11.19
CA ALA A 5 -11.10 -30.56 10.33
C ALA A 5 -10.92 -29.21 9.60
N LEU A 6 -12.00 -28.64 9.05
CA LEU A 6 -11.97 -27.33 8.40
C LEU A 6 -11.56 -26.22 9.38
N ALA A 7 -12.07 -26.24 10.61
CA ALA A 7 -11.72 -25.28 11.65
C ALA A 7 -10.24 -25.38 12.05
N ALA A 8 -9.72 -26.60 12.20
CA ALA A 8 -8.30 -26.84 12.51
C ALA A 8 -7.38 -26.33 11.39
N VAL A 9 -7.69 -26.67 10.13
CA VAL A 9 -6.94 -26.19 8.96
C VAL A 9 -6.99 -24.67 8.84
N SER A 10 -8.17 -24.07 9.01
CA SER A 10 -8.35 -22.61 8.94
C SER A 10 -7.53 -21.90 10.03
N SER A 11 -7.51 -22.46 11.24
CA SER A 11 -6.74 -21.90 12.36
C SER A 11 -5.23 -21.95 12.09
N ILE A 12 -4.71 -23.08 11.63
CA ILE A 12 -3.28 -23.23 11.27
C ILE A 12 -2.90 -22.25 10.16
N GLN A 13 -3.74 -22.17 9.11
CA GLN A 13 -3.50 -21.25 7.99
C GLN A 13 -3.54 -19.78 8.43
N PHE A 14 -4.41 -19.43 9.36
CA PHE A 14 -4.49 -18.07 9.91
C PHE A 14 -3.17 -17.63 10.52
N PHE A 15 -2.57 -18.44 11.40
CA PHE A 15 -1.31 -18.08 12.04
C PHE A 15 -0.14 -18.01 11.04
N LYS A 16 -0.10 -18.92 10.06
CA LYS A 16 0.90 -18.89 8.99
C LYS A 16 0.79 -17.61 8.14
N GLY A 17 -0.41 -17.31 7.65
CA GLY A 17 -0.67 -16.13 6.85
C GLY A 17 -0.42 -14.83 7.59
N ARG A 18 -0.82 -14.77 8.88
CA ARG A 18 -0.53 -13.63 9.78
C ARG A 18 0.98 -13.41 9.89
N LYS A 19 1.75 -14.47 10.16
CA LYS A 19 3.21 -14.37 10.30
C LYS A 19 3.85 -13.81 9.03
N LEU A 20 3.44 -14.33 7.86
CA LEU A 20 3.94 -13.87 6.58
C LEU A 20 3.63 -12.39 6.32
N ASN A 21 2.38 -11.95 6.51
CA ASN A 21 2.03 -10.54 6.32
C ASN A 21 2.80 -9.62 7.27
N LEU A 22 2.97 -10.00 8.54
CA LEU A 22 3.77 -9.23 9.49
C LEU A 22 5.25 -9.11 9.07
N GLN A 23 5.84 -10.19 8.55
CA GLN A 23 7.20 -10.17 8.03
C GLN A 23 7.33 -9.22 6.82
N ILE A 24 6.37 -9.26 5.90
CA ILE A 24 6.33 -8.35 4.73
C ILE A 24 6.20 -6.90 5.21
N MET A 25 5.24 -6.61 6.09
CA MET A 25 5.05 -5.27 6.66
C MET A 25 6.33 -4.74 7.29
N GLN A 26 7.00 -5.56 8.11
CA GLN A 26 8.25 -5.19 8.76
C GLN A 26 9.37 -4.93 7.76
N HIS A 27 9.46 -5.72 6.69
CA HIS A 27 10.45 -5.53 5.64
C HIS A 27 10.26 -4.20 4.91
N TYR A 28 9.02 -3.88 4.50
CA TYR A 28 8.72 -2.58 3.86
C TYR A 28 9.00 -1.41 4.80
N LEU A 29 8.57 -1.53 6.06
CA LEU A 29 8.77 -0.48 7.06
C LEU A 29 10.26 -0.17 7.23
N ARG A 30 11.10 -1.19 7.45
CA ARG A 30 12.55 -1.00 7.59
C ARG A 30 13.17 -0.41 6.32
N SER A 31 12.86 -0.99 5.16
CA SER A 31 13.45 -0.56 3.89
C SER A 31 13.13 0.91 3.57
N ILE A 32 11.90 1.36 3.87
CA ILE A 32 11.50 2.75 3.66
C ILE A 32 12.14 3.65 4.72
N GLU A 33 12.16 3.25 5.99
CA GLU A 33 12.80 4.04 7.05
C GLU A 33 14.30 4.23 6.85
N ASP A 34 15.01 3.22 6.34
CA ASP A 34 16.45 3.27 6.08
C ASP A 34 16.79 4.32 5.01
N VAL A 35 15.87 4.53 4.05
CA VAL A 35 15.99 5.53 2.99
C VAL A 35 15.51 6.90 3.46
N VAL A 36 14.31 6.99 4.03
CA VAL A 36 13.64 8.27 4.36
C VAL A 36 14.23 8.91 5.62
N LYS A 37 14.70 8.11 6.58
CA LYS A 37 15.30 8.55 7.86
C LYS A 37 14.48 9.65 8.56
N PRO A 38 13.20 9.37 8.89
CA PRO A 38 12.30 10.39 9.40
C PRO A 38 12.67 10.80 10.84
N GLU A 39 12.40 12.07 11.16
CA GLU A 39 12.61 12.65 12.50
C GLU A 39 11.54 12.17 13.48
N ASP A 40 10.31 11.99 12.99
CA ASP A 40 9.15 11.56 13.77
C ASP A 40 8.27 10.61 12.96
N LYS A 41 7.62 9.68 13.66
CA LYS A 41 6.97 8.50 13.08
C LYS A 41 5.66 8.16 13.78
N ASP A 42 4.57 8.16 13.04
CA ASP A 42 3.26 7.67 13.49
C ASP A 42 2.74 6.55 12.60
N TYR A 43 2.04 5.58 13.22
CA TYR A 43 1.53 4.39 12.55
C TYR A 43 0.06 4.14 12.88
N VAL A 44 -0.74 3.88 11.85
CA VAL A 44 -2.13 3.46 11.96
C VAL A 44 -2.31 2.10 11.29
N TRP A 45 -2.73 1.11 12.06
CA TRP A 45 -3.00 -0.23 11.55
C TRP A 45 -4.24 -0.26 10.65
N LEU A 46 -4.17 -1.03 9.57
CA LEU A 46 -5.30 -1.24 8.67
C LEU A 46 -5.72 -2.71 8.74
N GLY A 47 -6.96 -2.96 9.18
CA GLY A 47 -7.56 -4.30 9.24
C GLY A 47 -6.71 -5.36 9.96
N GLY A 48 -5.93 -4.96 10.97
CA GLY A 48 -5.06 -5.83 11.76
C GLY A 48 -3.81 -6.27 11.01
N TYR A 49 -3.89 -7.27 10.14
CA TYR A 49 -2.71 -7.86 9.48
C TYR A 49 -2.66 -7.60 7.97
N ILE A 50 -3.50 -6.70 7.47
CA ILE A 50 -3.60 -6.41 6.03
C ILE A 50 -2.89 -5.12 5.65
N GLY A 51 -2.15 -4.50 6.57
CA GLY A 51 -1.33 -3.34 6.29
C GLY A 51 -1.39 -2.27 7.35
N PHE A 52 -0.89 -1.10 6.98
CA PHE A 52 -0.81 0.08 7.83
C PHE A 52 -0.62 1.34 6.99
N ARG A 53 -0.90 2.48 7.61
CA ARG A 53 -0.50 3.79 7.12
C ARG A 53 0.55 4.36 8.06
N ALA A 54 1.64 4.86 7.49
CA ALA A 54 2.69 5.55 8.19
C ALA A 54 2.69 7.03 7.84
N TYR A 55 2.93 7.86 8.84
CA TYR A 55 3.10 9.30 8.72
C TYR A 55 4.48 9.66 9.25
N TYR A 56 5.33 10.16 8.36
CA TYR A 56 6.68 10.56 8.68
C TYR A 56 6.86 12.06 8.56
N LYS A 57 7.53 12.64 9.55
CA LYS A 57 8.05 14.00 9.49
C LYS A 57 9.53 13.93 9.09
N VAL A 58 9.91 14.63 8.04
CA VAL A 58 11.29 14.56 7.49
C VAL A 58 12.01 15.90 7.65
N ASN A 59 11.36 17.03 7.33
CA ASN A 59 11.90 18.40 7.42
C ASN A 59 13.30 18.57 6.78
N ARG A 60 13.57 17.88 5.67
CA ARG A 60 14.85 17.95 4.93
C ARG A 60 14.59 17.96 3.42
N ASP A 61 15.48 18.58 2.66
CA ASP A 61 15.49 18.55 1.19
C ASP A 61 14.13 18.91 0.54
N ASN A 62 13.49 19.98 1.04
CA ASN A 62 12.16 20.45 0.61
C ASN A 62 11.02 19.43 0.85
N ILE A 63 11.22 18.40 1.67
CA ILE A 63 10.20 17.42 2.05
C ILE A 63 9.77 17.66 3.50
N ARG A 64 8.50 18.05 3.68
CA ARG A 64 7.93 18.26 5.01
C ARG A 64 7.36 16.98 5.60
N LYS A 65 6.54 16.28 4.81
CA LYS A 65 5.87 15.04 5.22
C LYS A 65 6.01 13.96 4.17
N PHE A 66 6.24 12.75 4.63
CA PHE A 66 6.23 11.54 3.82
C PHE A 66 5.18 10.59 4.40
N GLU A 67 4.17 10.26 3.63
CA GLU A 67 3.11 9.35 4.06
C GLU A 67 3.12 8.16 3.12
N TYR A 68 2.96 6.95 3.66
CA TYR A 68 2.71 5.79 2.81
C TYR A 68 1.71 4.85 3.43
N THR A 69 0.97 4.18 2.57
CA THR A 69 0.00 3.16 2.94
C THR A 69 0.37 1.87 2.27
N LEU A 70 0.68 0.85 3.07
CA LEU A 70 0.85 -0.51 2.60
C LEU A 70 -0.46 -1.26 2.81
N THR A 71 -0.96 -1.91 1.77
CA THR A 71 -2.12 -2.81 1.82
C THR A 71 -1.73 -4.17 1.26
N LEU A 72 -1.78 -5.19 2.09
CA LEU A 72 -1.44 -6.57 1.74
C LEU A 72 -2.71 -7.40 1.55
N LEU A 73 -2.62 -8.40 0.67
CA LEU A 73 -3.63 -9.43 0.54
C LEU A 73 -3.80 -10.18 1.89
N PRO A 74 -5.03 -10.57 2.24
CA PRO A 74 -5.35 -11.16 3.54
C PRO A 74 -4.99 -12.66 3.60
N ARG A 75 -3.69 -12.97 3.55
CA ARG A 75 -3.14 -14.34 3.53
C ARG A 75 -3.54 -15.20 4.73
N GLN A 76 -3.92 -14.56 5.84
CA GLN A 76 -4.45 -15.21 7.04
C GLN A 76 -5.88 -15.75 6.87
N SER A 77 -6.65 -15.27 5.88
CA SER A 77 -8.03 -15.71 5.68
C SER A 77 -8.12 -16.70 4.53
N ILE A 78 -8.13 -18.00 4.83
CA ILE A 78 -8.15 -19.05 3.79
C ILE A 78 -9.37 -18.96 2.86
N LEU A 79 -10.51 -18.51 3.38
CA LEU A 79 -11.76 -18.41 2.61
C LEU A 79 -11.82 -17.14 1.75
N TYR A 80 -11.27 -16.04 2.25
CA TYR A 80 -11.34 -14.75 1.56
C TYR A 80 -10.13 -14.49 0.65
N PHE A 81 -8.98 -15.12 0.93
CA PHE A 81 -7.76 -14.92 0.13
C PHE A 81 -7.93 -15.25 -1.36
N PRO A 82 -8.63 -16.33 -1.78
CA PRO A 82 -8.90 -16.58 -3.20
C PRO A 82 -9.72 -15.47 -3.85
N ILE A 83 -10.70 -14.91 -3.14
CA ILE A 83 -11.53 -13.79 -3.63
C ILE A 83 -10.67 -12.53 -3.77
N ALA A 84 -9.77 -12.27 -2.81
CA ALA A 84 -8.85 -11.14 -2.85
C ALA A 84 -7.83 -11.25 -4.01
N LEU A 85 -7.38 -12.46 -4.34
CA LEU A 85 -6.52 -12.71 -5.51
C LEU A 85 -7.22 -12.40 -6.84
N LEU A 86 -8.54 -12.64 -6.94
CA LEU A 86 -9.29 -12.31 -8.15
C LEU A 86 -9.60 -10.82 -8.26
N THR A 87 -9.90 -10.17 -7.14
CA THR A 87 -10.37 -8.77 -7.09
C THR A 87 -9.23 -7.76 -6.99
N SER A 88 -8.36 -7.87 -5.97
CA SER A 88 -7.25 -6.94 -5.74
C SER A 88 -5.98 -7.34 -6.51
N ARG A 89 -5.83 -8.64 -6.82
CA ARG A 89 -4.70 -9.28 -7.53
C ARG A 89 -3.35 -9.23 -6.81
N HIS A 90 -2.95 -8.06 -6.33
CA HIS A 90 -1.62 -7.83 -5.76
C HIS A 90 -1.69 -7.00 -4.48
N ASP A 91 -0.60 -7.03 -3.73
CA ASP A 91 -0.33 -6.08 -2.66
C ASP A 91 -0.13 -4.67 -3.25
N LYS A 92 -0.44 -3.63 -2.49
CA LYS A 92 -0.43 -2.23 -2.95
C LYS A 92 0.36 -1.37 -1.98
N LEU A 93 1.19 -0.49 -2.54
CA LEU A 93 1.93 0.53 -1.82
C LEU A 93 1.57 1.89 -2.41
N TYR A 94 1.00 2.76 -1.58
CA TYR A 94 0.69 4.14 -1.93
C TYR A 94 1.67 5.05 -1.20
N ILE A 95 2.32 5.97 -1.90
CA ILE A 95 3.25 6.93 -1.33
C ILE A 95 2.76 8.34 -1.65
N VAL A 96 2.77 9.22 -0.66
CA VAL A 96 2.39 10.62 -0.78
C VAL A 96 3.48 11.45 -0.13
N ILE A 97 4.14 12.28 -0.94
CA ILE A 97 5.21 13.18 -0.50
C ILE A 97 4.66 14.60 -0.54
N LYS A 98 4.72 15.30 0.60
CA LYS A 98 4.28 16.69 0.72
C LYS A 98 5.51 17.59 0.84
N PRO A 99 5.85 18.35 -0.21
CA PRO A 99 6.96 19.27 -0.14
C PRO A 99 6.63 20.50 0.72
N GLU A 100 7.66 21.26 1.09
CA GLU A 100 7.48 22.59 1.72
C GLU A 100 7.06 23.63 0.67
N SER A 101 7.63 23.54 -0.53
CA SER A 101 7.29 24.41 -1.66
C SER A 101 5.87 24.18 -2.17
N LYS A 102 5.20 25.25 -2.60
CA LYS A 102 3.89 25.16 -3.28
C LYS A 102 4.06 24.58 -4.69
N ILE A 103 3.43 23.43 -4.94
CA ILE A 103 3.31 22.86 -6.28
C ILE A 103 2.33 23.72 -7.09
N LYS A 104 2.76 24.22 -8.26
CA LYS A 104 1.96 25.12 -9.11
C LYS A 104 1.31 24.42 -10.31
N ARG A 105 1.75 23.20 -10.64
CA ARG A 105 1.33 22.43 -11.82
C ARG A 105 1.18 20.98 -11.44
N GLU A 106 0.23 20.31 -12.07
CA GLU A 106 -0.04 18.89 -11.88
C GLU A 106 0.45 18.09 -13.09
N ALA A 107 0.91 16.87 -12.84
CA ALA A 107 1.29 15.92 -13.88
C ALA A 107 0.96 14.50 -13.38
N HIS A 108 0.40 13.67 -14.26
CA HIS A 108 0.08 12.28 -13.96
C HIS A 108 0.83 11.36 -14.91
N LEU A 109 1.58 10.43 -14.34
CA LEU A 109 2.17 9.32 -15.08
C LEU A 109 1.39 8.05 -14.73
N ILE A 110 0.80 7.42 -15.74
CA ILE A 110 -0.05 6.24 -15.57
C ILE A 110 0.43 5.14 -16.51
N GLN A 111 0.74 3.97 -15.95
CA GLN A 111 1.09 2.80 -16.74
C GLN A 111 -0.13 2.27 -17.50
N LYS A 112 0.05 1.99 -18.80
CA LYS A 112 -0.99 1.42 -19.66
C LYS A 112 -1.52 0.11 -19.05
N GLY A 113 -2.84 0.00 -18.90
CA GLY A 113 -3.52 -1.19 -18.37
C GLY A 113 -3.55 -1.30 -16.83
N TYR A 114 -2.84 -0.44 -16.09
CA TYR A 114 -2.84 -0.45 -14.62
C TYR A 114 -4.19 -0.02 -14.03
N TYR A 115 -4.93 0.83 -14.75
CA TYR A 115 -6.30 1.21 -14.41
C TYR A 115 -7.26 0.78 -15.52
N HIS A 116 -7.98 -0.33 -15.31
CA HIS A 116 -9.17 -0.62 -16.10
C HIS A 116 -10.30 0.37 -15.76
N ILE A 117 -10.28 0.89 -14.53
CA ILE A 117 -11.12 1.99 -14.02
C ILE A 117 -10.16 3.03 -13.46
N LYS A 118 -9.95 4.13 -14.17
CA LYS A 118 -9.07 5.22 -13.73
C LYS A 118 -9.71 5.99 -12.56
N PRO A 119 -8.96 6.34 -11.51
CA PRO A 119 -9.43 7.35 -10.57
C PRO A 119 -9.69 8.66 -11.35
N LYS A 120 -10.68 9.42 -10.90
CA LYS A 120 -11.00 10.72 -11.52
C LYS A 120 -9.77 11.62 -11.42
N ILE A 121 -9.29 12.10 -12.57
CA ILE A 121 -8.26 13.13 -12.63
C ILE A 121 -8.98 14.48 -12.57
N GLU A 122 -8.57 15.34 -11.65
CA GLU A 122 -9.10 16.69 -11.56
C GLU A 122 -8.64 17.49 -12.78
N ASP A 123 -9.55 18.31 -13.34
CA ASP A 123 -9.28 19.15 -14.50
C ASP A 123 -8.62 18.43 -15.71
N GLU A 124 -8.98 17.16 -15.94
CA GLU A 124 -8.39 16.32 -17.01
C GLU A 124 -8.47 16.98 -18.40
N GLU A 125 -9.48 17.82 -18.63
CA GLU A 125 -9.69 18.58 -19.88
C GLU A 125 -8.58 19.61 -20.15
N LEU A 126 -7.92 20.11 -19.10
CA LEU A 126 -6.84 21.09 -19.18
C LEU A 126 -5.45 20.45 -19.36
N LEU A 127 -5.36 19.12 -19.25
CA LEU A 127 -4.09 18.39 -19.29
C LEU A 127 -3.72 17.93 -20.70
N GLN A 128 -2.45 18.12 -21.05
CA GLN A 128 -1.88 17.54 -22.28
C GLN A 128 -1.56 16.05 -22.06
N LYS A 129 -1.96 15.20 -23.00
CA LYS A 129 -1.74 13.76 -22.95
C LYS A 129 -0.62 13.37 -23.91
N GLU A 130 0.36 12.64 -23.41
CA GLU A 130 1.47 12.10 -24.19
C GLU A 130 1.75 10.65 -23.76
N ILE A 131 2.12 9.80 -24.73
CA ILE A 131 2.55 8.43 -24.46
C ILE A 131 4.07 8.45 -24.40
N VAL A 132 4.62 8.21 -23.21
CA VAL A 132 6.06 8.13 -22.98
C VAL A 132 6.45 6.66 -22.87
N GLU A 133 7.38 6.20 -23.72
CA GLU A 133 8.05 4.91 -23.58
C GLU A 133 9.23 5.08 -22.61
N ILE A 134 9.26 4.30 -21.53
CA ILE A 134 10.30 4.31 -20.48
C ILE A 134 11.12 3.03 -20.59
#